data_AF-A0A842J0N3-F1
#
_entry.id   AF-A0A842J0N3-F1
#
_cell.length_a   1.000
_cell.length_b   1.000
_cell.length_c   1.000
_cell.angle_alpha   90.00
_cell.angle_beta   90.00
_cell.angle_gamma   90.00
#
_symmetry.space_group_name_H-M   'P 1'
#
loop_
_entity.id
_entity.type
_entity.pdbx_description
1 polymer ?
#
loop_
_entity_poly.entity_id
_entity_poly.type
_entity_poly.pdbx_seq_one_letter_code
_entity_poly.pdbx_strand_id
1 'polypeptide(L)'
;MKKQLDLFKPSIIITNNVPLTASQLDLFNYFLKGAYEQLEKNVLVGIFKFSVEEIKENCSSRLNSYNKIFEEVKEIYDKQFEFNILGKDKQSGIILSRFIPSIVQNKNNLIEITLEPITINALRMMIAKKQKIDLPGMPHSELEISPYLSLSYQEHKNIKFYPAKVIYEIVKDYEGYPIPEINIDDFKKITDTLDKYTTTYATMVLKKIENILNENYNITLKLTSIKQGRVITAIKIESDLNRKKAKEVTYEEIENEYKKYLIAGGLDPNKKYPKATLLGYLNKKKYKLKD
;
A
#
# COMPACT_ATOMS: atom_id res chain seq x y z
N MET A 1 12.92 24.55 -2.14
CA MET A 1 12.22 23.35 -2.64
C MET A 1 11.07 23.03 -1.68
N LYS A 2 9.82 23.02 -2.15
CA LYS A 2 8.69 22.55 -1.31
C LYS A 2 8.88 21.05 -1.09
N LYS A 3 8.93 20.62 0.17
CA LYS A 3 9.00 19.20 0.56
C LYS A 3 7.84 18.47 -0.12
N GLN A 4 8.15 17.49 -0.97
CA GLN A 4 7.13 16.59 -1.51
C GLN A 4 6.51 15.86 -0.31
N LEU A 5 5.19 15.98 -0.17
CA LEU A 5 4.44 15.40 0.94
C LEU A 5 4.09 13.98 0.55
N ASP A 6 4.77 13.03 1.20
CA ASP A 6 4.53 11.61 1.00
C ASP A 6 3.38 11.15 1.91
N LEU A 7 2.39 10.51 1.30
CA LEU A 7 1.35 9.74 1.96
C LEU A 7 1.92 8.37 2.32
N PHE A 8 1.94 8.11 3.62
CA PHE A 8 2.46 6.88 4.21
C PHE A 8 1.29 5.99 4.61
N LYS A 9 1.08 4.89 3.86
CA LYS A 9 0.04 3.90 4.17
C LYS A 9 0.66 2.55 4.52
N PRO A 10 0.21 1.90 5.60
CA PRO A 10 0.46 0.48 5.82
C PRO A 10 -0.14 -0.34 4.66
N SER A 11 0.61 -1.31 4.14
CA SER A 11 0.16 -2.16 3.02
C SER A 11 -1.16 -2.89 3.31
N ILE A 12 -1.33 -3.30 4.56
CA ILE A 12 -2.55 -3.90 5.11
C ILE A 12 -3.80 -3.02 4.91
N ILE A 13 -3.64 -1.69 4.82
CA ILE A 13 -4.72 -0.67 4.76
C ILE A 13 -5.14 -0.31 3.31
N ILE A 14 -4.39 -0.75 2.30
CA ILE A 14 -4.57 -0.33 0.91
C ILE A 14 -5.78 -0.99 0.24
N THR A 15 -6.17 -2.17 0.72
CA THR A 15 -7.29 -2.92 0.14
C THR A 15 -8.36 -3.05 1.19
N ASN A 16 -9.32 -2.13 1.18
CA ASN A 16 -10.49 -2.18 2.06
C ASN A 16 -11.70 -2.66 1.27
N ASN A 17 -12.52 -3.53 1.88
CA ASN A 17 -13.76 -4.03 1.27
C ASN A 17 -14.88 -2.97 1.29
N VAL A 18 -14.79 -1.95 2.14
CA VAL A 18 -15.79 -0.88 2.16
C VAL A 18 -15.36 0.26 1.24
N PRO A 19 -16.14 0.52 0.17
CA PRO A 19 -15.83 1.61 -0.72
C PRO A 19 -15.98 2.95 0.00
N LEU A 20 -14.95 3.77 -0.13
CA LEU A 20 -14.99 5.16 0.30
C LEU A 20 -15.42 6.03 -0.88
N THR A 21 -16.29 7.00 -0.63
CA THR A 21 -16.52 8.05 -1.63
C THR A 21 -15.20 8.79 -1.89
N ALA A 22 -15.09 9.52 -3.00
CA ALA A 22 -13.88 10.30 -3.28
C ALA A 22 -13.54 11.29 -2.14
N SER A 23 -14.55 11.93 -1.55
CA SER A 23 -14.38 12.82 -0.39
C SER A 23 -13.90 12.07 0.85
N GLN A 24 -14.47 10.89 1.13
CA GLN A 24 -14.09 10.06 2.28
C GLN A 24 -12.67 9.55 2.15
N LEU A 25 -12.27 9.12 0.96
CA LEU A 25 -10.91 8.68 0.70
C LEU A 25 -9.91 9.82 0.85
N ASP A 26 -10.24 11.03 0.39
CA ASP A 26 -9.39 12.20 0.61
C ASP A 26 -9.23 12.51 2.11
N LEU A 27 -10.33 12.48 2.90
CA LEU A 27 -10.29 12.62 4.36
C LEU A 27 -9.46 11.53 5.03
N PHE A 28 -9.69 10.28 4.65
CA PHE A 28 -8.96 9.12 5.15
C PHE A 28 -7.45 9.27 4.95
N ASN A 29 -7.04 9.66 3.75
CA ASN A 29 -5.62 9.87 3.43
C ASN A 29 -5.05 11.08 4.16
N TYR A 30 -5.83 12.16 4.29
CA TYR A 30 -5.43 13.33 5.04
C TYR A 30 -5.25 13.01 6.53
N PHE A 31 -6.12 12.18 7.12
CA PHE A 31 -5.97 11.71 8.50
C PHE A 31 -4.74 10.84 8.70
N LEU A 32 -4.48 9.88 7.81
CA LEU A 32 -3.24 9.09 7.86
C LEU A 32 -2.00 9.97 7.79
N LYS A 33 -1.99 10.94 6.86
CA LYS A 33 -0.90 11.89 6.69
C LYS A 33 -0.68 12.73 7.96
N GLY A 34 -1.72 13.39 8.47
CA GLY A 34 -1.56 14.26 9.63
C GLY A 34 -1.29 13.48 10.92
N ALA A 35 -1.77 12.24 11.03
CA ALA A 35 -1.40 11.34 12.13
C ALA A 35 0.09 10.99 12.09
N TYR A 36 0.62 10.66 10.91
CA TYR A 36 2.05 10.45 10.71
C TYR A 36 2.87 11.69 11.09
N GLU A 37 2.49 12.88 10.62
CA GLU A 37 3.17 14.14 10.94
C GLU A 37 3.15 14.48 12.44
N GLN A 38 2.07 14.11 13.14
CA GLN A 38 1.96 14.26 14.60
C GLN A 38 2.84 13.24 15.34
N LEU A 39 2.87 11.98 14.89
CA LEU A 39 3.74 10.95 15.45
C LEU A 39 5.23 11.24 15.22
N GLU A 40 5.60 11.86 14.08
CA GLU A 40 6.98 12.28 13.84
C GLU A 40 7.48 13.29 14.87
N LYS A 41 6.57 14.12 15.42
CA LYS A 41 6.87 15.09 16.48
C LYS A 41 6.83 14.45 17.87
N ASN A 42 5.90 13.54 18.10
CA ASN A 42 5.76 12.79 19.35
C ASN A 42 5.18 11.40 19.07
N VAL A 43 6.04 10.39 19.14
CA VAL A 43 5.71 8.99 18.81
C VAL A 43 4.65 8.39 19.75
N LEU A 44 4.46 8.97 20.94
CA LEU A 44 3.50 8.50 21.95
C LEU A 44 2.10 9.11 21.79
N VAL A 45 1.88 9.99 20.80
CA VAL A 45 0.55 10.53 20.51
C VAL A 45 -0.43 9.38 20.25
N GLY A 46 -1.60 9.46 20.88
CA GLY A 46 -2.73 8.54 20.70
C GLY A 46 -4.03 9.21 20.25
N ILE A 47 -4.13 10.54 20.37
CA ILE A 47 -5.25 11.36 19.90
C ILE A 47 -4.70 12.33 18.87
N PHE A 48 -5.22 12.27 17.66
CA PHE A 48 -4.80 13.09 16.53
C PHE A 48 -5.77 14.24 16.33
N LYS A 49 -5.21 15.43 16.14
CA LYS A 49 -6.00 16.66 16.01
C LYS A 49 -5.88 17.22 14.59
N PHE A 50 -7.00 17.62 14.02
CA PHE A 50 -7.09 18.15 12.67
C PHE A 50 -7.91 19.44 12.65
N SER A 51 -7.35 20.50 12.07
CA SER A 51 -8.08 21.75 11.84
C SER A 51 -9.06 21.60 10.70
N VAL A 52 -10.27 22.11 10.90
CA VAL A 52 -11.31 22.15 9.87
C VAL A 52 -10.89 23.01 8.68
N GLU A 53 -10.16 24.10 8.92
CA GLU A 53 -9.59 24.97 7.89
C GLU A 53 -8.56 24.21 7.05
N GLU A 54 -7.63 23.49 7.68
CA GLU A 54 -6.66 22.68 6.95
C GLU A 54 -7.32 21.57 6.13
N ILE A 55 -8.39 20.94 6.65
CA ILE A 55 -9.18 19.94 5.91
C ILE A 55 -9.78 20.57 4.65
N LYS A 56 -10.40 21.75 4.77
CA LYS A 56 -11.00 22.47 3.63
C LYS A 56 -9.98 22.80 2.54
N GLU A 57 -8.77 23.18 2.94
CA GLU A 57 -7.68 23.53 2.02
C GLU A 57 -7.08 22.30 1.32
N ASN A 58 -6.97 21.17 2.04
CA ASN A 58 -6.22 20.01 1.58
C ASN A 58 -7.08 18.92 0.95
N CYS A 59 -8.37 18.87 1.24
CA CYS A 59 -9.28 17.84 0.74
C CYS A 59 -10.18 18.34 -0.41
N SER A 60 -11.17 17.53 -0.80
CA SER A 60 -12.15 17.86 -1.84
C SER A 60 -12.91 19.15 -1.53
N SER A 61 -13.19 19.97 -2.56
CA SER A 61 -13.99 21.20 -2.43
C SER A 61 -15.43 20.96 -1.94
N ARG A 62 -15.89 19.71 -1.94
CA ARG A 62 -17.17 19.30 -1.34
C ARG A 62 -17.16 19.45 0.18
N LEU A 63 -15.98 19.34 0.80
CA LEU A 63 -15.75 19.45 2.24
C LEU A 63 -15.54 20.89 2.67
N ASN A 64 -16.48 21.78 2.32
CA ASN A 64 -16.35 23.22 2.47
C ASN A 64 -16.94 23.79 3.78
N SER A 65 -17.60 22.96 4.59
CA SER A 65 -18.18 23.36 5.87
C SER A 65 -17.84 22.35 6.96
N TYR A 66 -17.89 22.82 8.21
CA TYR A 66 -17.68 21.96 9.38
C TYR A 66 -18.63 20.76 9.35
N ASN A 67 -19.93 21.00 9.17
CA ASN A 67 -20.96 19.96 9.23
C ASN A 67 -20.72 18.86 8.20
N LYS A 68 -20.40 19.22 6.95
CA LYS A 68 -20.12 18.24 5.89
C LYS A 68 -18.88 17.41 6.19
N ILE A 69 -17.83 18.04 6.72
CA ILE A 69 -16.64 17.31 7.14
C ILE A 69 -17.04 16.32 8.23
N PHE A 70 -17.71 16.79 9.28
CA PHE A 70 -18.08 15.95 10.41
C PHE A 70 -19.00 14.77 10.01
N GLU A 71 -19.97 15.00 9.12
CA GLU A 71 -20.81 13.95 8.54
C GLU A 71 -19.97 12.87 7.85
N GLU A 72 -19.02 13.27 6.99
CA GLU A 72 -18.15 12.34 6.27
C GLU A 72 -17.19 11.60 7.22
N VAL A 73 -16.68 12.24 8.27
CA VAL A 73 -15.88 11.55 9.30
C VAL A 73 -16.73 10.54 10.07
N LYS A 74 -17.98 10.89 10.40
CA LYS A 74 -18.90 9.98 11.07
C LYS A 74 -19.21 8.75 10.19
N GLU A 75 -19.43 8.96 8.89
CA GLU A 75 -19.59 7.84 7.96
C GLU A 75 -18.34 6.96 7.89
N ILE A 76 -17.13 7.53 7.92
CA ILE A 76 -15.88 6.73 7.98
C ILE A 76 -15.79 5.97 9.32
N TYR A 77 -16.18 6.60 10.43
CA TYR A 77 -16.19 6.00 11.77
C TYR A 77 -17.10 4.76 11.84
N ASP A 78 -18.28 4.83 11.20
CA ASP A 78 -19.26 3.74 11.20
C ASP A 78 -18.84 2.56 10.28
N LYS A 79 -17.81 2.73 9.44
CA LYS A 79 -17.34 1.70 8.51
C LYS A 79 -16.38 0.72 9.18
N GLN A 80 -16.60 -0.57 8.90
CA GLN A 80 -15.64 -1.64 9.17
C GLN A 80 -14.79 -1.88 7.92
N PHE A 81 -13.48 -1.89 8.09
CA PHE A 81 -12.51 -2.12 7.04
C PHE A 81 -11.99 -3.54 7.17
N GLU A 82 -11.94 -4.23 6.03
CA GLU A 82 -11.21 -5.49 5.91
C GLU A 82 -9.81 -5.17 5.44
N PHE A 83 -8.81 -5.65 6.16
CA PHE A 83 -7.43 -5.43 5.81
C PHE A 83 -6.75 -6.71 5.29
N ASN A 84 -5.66 -6.54 4.53
CA ASN A 84 -4.87 -7.63 3.95
C ASN A 84 -5.63 -8.57 2.97
N ILE A 85 -6.57 -8.03 2.19
CA ILE A 85 -7.39 -8.82 1.25
C ILE A 85 -6.53 -9.58 0.23
N LEU A 86 -5.38 -9.03 -0.16
CA LEU A 86 -4.45 -9.67 -1.11
C LEU A 86 -3.46 -10.65 -0.47
N GLY A 87 -3.50 -10.85 0.85
CA GLY A 87 -2.62 -11.77 1.57
C GLY A 87 -1.14 -11.45 1.43
N LYS A 88 -0.78 -10.16 1.29
CA LYS A 88 0.62 -9.71 1.19
C LYS A 88 1.35 -10.05 2.49
N ASP A 89 0.70 -9.82 3.61
CA ASP A 89 1.16 -10.28 4.90
C ASP A 89 0.65 -11.72 5.12
N LYS A 90 1.58 -12.68 5.10
CA LYS A 90 1.23 -14.10 5.28
C LYS A 90 0.98 -14.47 6.74
N GLN A 91 1.37 -13.61 7.68
CA GLN A 91 1.27 -13.88 9.12
C GLN A 91 -0.09 -13.46 9.68
N SER A 92 -0.76 -12.51 9.02
CA SER A 92 -2.07 -12.02 9.42
C SER A 92 -3.14 -12.48 8.43
N GLY A 93 -4.22 -13.08 8.93
CA GLY A 93 -5.41 -13.34 8.11
C GLY A 93 -6.11 -12.04 7.70
N ILE A 94 -7.32 -12.14 7.14
CA ILE A 94 -8.16 -10.94 6.93
C ILE A 94 -8.51 -10.37 8.31
N ILE A 95 -8.21 -9.08 8.52
CA ILE A 95 -8.50 -8.40 9.79
C ILE A 95 -9.71 -7.48 9.59
N LEU A 96 -10.74 -7.67 10.41
CA LEU A 96 -11.89 -6.76 10.48
C LEU A 96 -11.64 -5.72 11.56
N SER A 97 -11.71 -4.44 11.20
CA SER A 97 -11.30 -3.38 12.11
C SER A 97 -11.92 -2.04 11.71
N ARG A 98 -12.08 -1.11 12.66
CA ARG A 98 -12.54 0.26 12.35
C ARG A 98 -11.33 1.12 12.06
N PHE A 99 -11.40 2.04 11.11
CA PHE A 99 -10.27 2.96 10.89
C PHE A 99 -10.18 4.02 12.01
N ILE A 100 -11.33 4.56 12.39
CA ILE A 100 -11.50 5.57 13.42
C ILE A 100 -12.32 4.95 14.56
N PRO A 101 -11.70 4.45 15.63
CA PRO A 101 -12.43 3.88 16.77
C PRO A 101 -13.06 4.94 17.69
N SER A 102 -12.61 6.20 17.63
CA SER A 102 -13.28 7.31 18.31
C SER A 102 -13.11 8.63 17.57
N ILE A 103 -14.15 9.47 17.66
CA ILE A 103 -14.18 10.84 17.17
C ILE A 103 -14.73 11.74 18.28
N VAL A 104 -14.07 12.87 18.53
CA VAL A 104 -14.53 13.92 19.42
C VAL A 104 -14.64 15.22 18.64
N GLN A 105 -15.84 15.81 18.68
CA GLN A 105 -16.07 17.17 18.22
C GLN A 105 -15.65 18.15 19.32
N ASN A 106 -14.69 19.02 19.01
CA ASN A 106 -14.28 20.08 19.91
C ASN A 106 -14.87 21.44 19.45
N LYS A 107 -15.16 22.32 20.41
CA LYS A 107 -15.71 23.67 20.16
C LYS A 107 -14.73 24.61 19.42
N ASN A 108 -13.47 24.21 19.27
CA ASN A 108 -12.39 25.03 18.71
C ASN A 108 -12.12 24.79 17.21
N ASN A 109 -13.12 24.43 16.39
CA ASN A 109 -12.92 24.05 14.97
C ASN A 109 -11.89 22.92 14.76
N LEU A 110 -11.75 22.04 15.75
CA LEU A 110 -10.90 20.86 15.67
C LEU A 110 -11.74 19.60 15.60
N ILE A 111 -11.26 18.65 14.80
CA ILE A 111 -11.71 17.27 14.82
C ILE A 111 -10.60 16.46 15.48
N GLU A 112 -10.94 15.82 16.60
CA GLU A 112 -10.03 14.91 17.29
C GLU A 112 -10.46 13.48 16.99
N ILE A 113 -9.52 12.65 16.54
CA ILE A 113 -9.77 11.23 16.27
C ILE A 113 -8.73 10.38 16.98
N THR A 114 -9.12 9.15 17.29
CA THR A 114 -8.17 8.08 17.49
C THR A 114 -8.10 7.23 16.22
N LEU A 115 -6.97 6.56 16.01
CA LEU A 115 -6.82 5.57 14.95
C LEU A 115 -6.76 4.18 15.59
N GLU A 116 -7.13 3.16 14.82
CA GLU A 116 -7.02 1.78 15.27
C GLU A 116 -5.58 1.46 15.73
N PRO A 117 -5.39 0.68 16.82
CA PRO A 117 -4.05 0.29 17.28
C PRO A 117 -3.16 -0.30 16.20
N ILE A 118 -3.69 -1.13 15.29
CA ILE A 118 -2.90 -1.70 14.18
C ILE A 118 -2.35 -0.62 13.24
N THR A 119 -3.17 0.38 12.94
CA THR A 119 -2.79 1.54 12.11
C THR A 119 -1.73 2.39 12.81
N ILE A 120 -1.94 2.70 14.09
CA ILE A 120 -0.98 3.49 14.88
C ILE A 120 0.35 2.76 14.98
N ASN A 121 0.32 1.46 15.29
CA ASN A 121 1.54 0.66 15.42
C ASN A 121 2.31 0.62 14.10
N ALA A 122 1.61 0.42 12.99
CA ALA A 122 2.22 0.50 11.67
C ALA A 122 2.89 1.85 11.41
N LEU A 123 2.21 2.97 11.66
CA LEU A 123 2.77 4.31 11.49
C LEU A 123 3.99 4.56 12.40
N ARG A 124 3.95 4.10 13.65
CA ARG A 124 5.09 4.20 14.58
C ARG A 124 6.29 3.40 14.08
N MET A 125 6.09 2.16 13.64
CA MET A 125 7.16 1.34 13.07
C MET A 125 7.80 2.01 11.83
N MET A 126 6.99 2.68 11.01
CA MET A 126 7.51 3.47 9.88
C MET A 126 8.45 4.58 10.34
N ILE A 127 8.02 5.36 11.32
CA ILE A 127 8.79 6.47 11.88
C ILE A 127 10.08 5.96 12.52
N ALA A 128 9.98 4.88 13.29
CA ALA A 128 11.12 4.23 13.92
C ALA A 128 12.17 3.78 12.90
N LYS A 129 11.74 3.10 11.83
CA LYS A 129 12.64 2.67 10.75
C LYS A 129 13.27 3.85 10.02
N LYS A 130 12.50 4.91 9.74
CA LYS A 130 12.98 6.11 9.05
C LYS A 130 13.99 6.89 9.89
N GLN A 131 13.73 7.04 11.20
CA GLN A 131 14.55 7.81 12.13
C GLN A 131 15.66 6.96 12.79
N LYS A 132 15.65 5.63 12.58
CA LYS A 132 16.55 4.66 13.23
C LYS A 132 16.50 4.75 14.76
N ILE A 133 15.29 4.86 15.30
CA ILE A 133 15.05 4.90 16.75
C ILE A 133 14.36 3.60 17.19
N ASP A 134 14.65 3.18 18.42
CA ASP A 134 13.94 2.08 19.05
C ASP A 134 12.63 2.58 19.66
N LEU A 135 11.55 1.82 19.47
CA LEU A 135 10.26 2.14 20.05
C LEU A 135 10.16 1.50 21.45
N PRO A 136 9.91 2.29 22.51
CA PRO A 136 9.73 1.72 23.84
C PRO A 136 8.47 0.86 23.89
N GLY A 137 8.61 -0.37 24.39
CA GLY A 137 7.48 -1.27 24.67
C GLY A 137 6.79 -1.90 23.46
N MET A 138 7.36 -1.82 22.25
CA MET A 138 6.85 -2.59 21.11
C MET A 138 7.50 -3.98 21.03
N PRO A 139 6.73 -5.08 21.09
CA PRO A 139 7.27 -6.40 20.82
C PRO A 139 7.86 -6.43 19.40
N HIS A 140 9.16 -6.73 19.27
CA HIS A 140 9.86 -6.79 17.99
C HIS A 140 9.33 -7.89 17.05
N SER A 141 8.42 -8.75 17.52
CA SER A 141 8.01 -9.99 16.87
C SER A 141 6.61 -9.97 16.23
N GLU A 142 5.78 -8.94 16.39
CA GLU A 142 4.33 -9.15 16.18
C GLU A 142 3.71 -8.61 14.90
N LEU A 143 4.42 -7.89 14.03
CA LEU A 143 3.98 -7.64 12.66
C LEU A 143 5.15 -7.03 11.89
N GLU A 144 5.94 -7.86 11.20
CA GLU A 144 6.77 -7.35 10.11
C GLU A 144 5.82 -6.91 8.97
N ILE A 145 5.16 -5.75 9.14
CA ILE A 145 4.26 -5.22 8.12
C ILE A 145 5.11 -4.98 6.87
N SER A 146 4.88 -5.84 5.87
CA SER A 146 5.49 -5.80 4.55
C SER A 146 5.37 -4.40 3.93
N PRO A 147 6.31 -4.01 3.05
CA PRO A 147 6.78 -2.64 2.90
C PRO A 147 5.67 -1.62 2.71
N TYR A 148 5.87 -0.50 3.38
CA TYR A 148 4.99 0.65 3.45
C TYR A 148 4.87 1.34 2.09
N LEU A 149 3.67 1.75 1.77
CA LEU A 149 3.40 2.56 0.59
C LEU A 149 3.80 4.01 0.89
N SER A 150 4.73 4.53 0.10
CA SER A 150 5.06 5.96 0.01
C SER A 150 4.55 6.50 -1.32
N LEU A 151 3.53 7.36 -1.28
CA LEU A 151 2.98 8.00 -2.47
C LEU A 151 3.08 9.50 -2.37
N SER A 152 3.30 10.20 -3.48
CA SER A 152 3.04 11.63 -3.50
C SER A 152 1.55 11.89 -3.22
N TYR A 153 1.23 12.60 -2.14
CA TYR A 153 -0.15 12.95 -1.81
C TYR A 153 -0.84 13.71 -2.97
N GLN A 154 -0.07 14.55 -3.69
CA GLN A 154 -0.58 15.29 -4.83
C GLN A 154 -0.90 14.40 -6.04
N GLU A 155 -0.04 13.43 -6.35
CA GLU A 155 -0.31 12.46 -7.43
C GLU A 155 -1.58 11.68 -7.11
N HIS A 156 -1.73 11.22 -5.87
CA HIS A 156 -2.90 10.50 -5.42
C HIS A 156 -4.19 11.33 -5.51
N LYS A 157 -4.14 12.61 -5.11
CA LYS A 157 -5.26 13.55 -5.21
C LYS A 157 -5.72 13.78 -6.66
N ASN A 158 -4.79 13.76 -7.62
CA ASN A 158 -5.08 14.01 -9.03
C ASN A 158 -5.80 12.86 -9.74
N ILE A 159 -5.78 11.63 -9.18
CA ILE A 159 -6.51 10.49 -9.74
C ILE A 159 -7.99 10.56 -9.34
N LYS A 160 -8.83 11.14 -10.20
CA LYS A 160 -10.27 11.31 -9.91
C LYS A 160 -11.11 10.03 -10.04
N PHE A 161 -10.64 9.06 -10.81
CA PHE A 161 -11.36 7.80 -11.04
C PHE A 161 -10.97 6.77 -9.97
N TYR A 162 -11.91 6.47 -9.06
CA TYR A 162 -11.64 5.64 -7.88
C TYR A 162 -10.98 4.28 -8.18
N PRO A 163 -11.45 3.47 -9.15
CA PRO A 163 -10.76 2.23 -9.50
C PRO A 163 -9.29 2.44 -9.91
N ALA A 164 -8.98 3.50 -10.66
CA ALA A 164 -7.60 3.79 -11.04
C ALA A 164 -6.75 4.21 -9.82
N LYS A 165 -7.35 4.94 -8.87
CA LYS A 165 -6.69 5.33 -7.64
C LYS A 165 -6.30 4.10 -6.81
N VAL A 166 -7.21 3.14 -6.65
CA VAL A 166 -6.95 1.87 -5.94
C VAL A 166 -5.86 1.06 -6.64
N ILE A 167 -5.92 0.92 -7.97
CA ILE A 167 -4.90 0.16 -8.71
C ILE A 167 -3.53 0.81 -8.65
N TYR A 168 -3.47 2.14 -8.67
CA TYR A 168 -2.22 2.87 -8.46
C TYR A 168 -1.62 2.61 -7.08
N GLU A 169 -2.44 2.58 -6.02
CA GLU A 169 -1.98 2.20 -4.68
C GLU A 169 -1.43 0.77 -4.64
N ILE A 170 -2.13 -0.20 -5.25
CA ILE A 170 -1.66 -1.60 -5.32
C ILE A 170 -0.33 -1.71 -6.08
N VAL A 171 -0.22 -1.07 -7.24
CA VAL A 171 1.01 -1.06 -8.05
C VAL A 171 2.19 -0.51 -7.26
N LYS A 172 1.98 0.57 -6.50
CA LYS A 172 3.03 1.17 -5.71
C LYS A 172 3.37 0.37 -4.45
N ASP A 173 2.38 -0.28 -3.85
CA ASP A 173 2.58 -1.14 -2.68
C ASP A 173 3.43 -2.37 -3.00
N TYR A 174 3.27 -2.91 -4.21
CA TYR A 174 4.03 -4.05 -4.70
C TYR A 174 5.28 -3.64 -5.48
N GLU A 175 5.79 -2.42 -5.37
CA GLU A 175 6.97 -2.00 -6.12
C GLU A 175 8.16 -2.96 -5.88
N GLY A 176 8.72 -3.51 -6.96
CA GLY A 176 9.78 -4.54 -6.94
C GLY A 176 9.31 -5.97 -6.68
N TYR A 177 8.00 -6.20 -6.48
CA TYR A 177 7.40 -7.51 -6.22
C TYR A 177 6.25 -7.81 -7.20
N PRO A 178 6.05 -9.08 -7.59
CA PRO A 178 4.89 -9.43 -8.40
C PRO A 178 3.60 -9.26 -7.61
N ILE A 179 2.59 -8.64 -8.23
CA ILE A 179 1.23 -8.57 -7.67
C ILE A 179 0.56 -9.94 -7.89
N PRO A 180 -0.04 -10.55 -6.86
CA PRO A 180 -0.82 -11.77 -7.02
C PRO A 180 -2.04 -11.53 -7.92
N GLU A 181 -2.55 -12.59 -8.54
CA GLU A 181 -3.83 -12.52 -9.24
C GLU A 181 -4.95 -12.22 -8.24
N ILE A 182 -5.83 -11.29 -8.59
CA ILE A 182 -6.93 -10.87 -7.72
C ILE A 182 -8.21 -11.54 -8.22
N ASN A 183 -8.92 -12.27 -7.35
CA ASN A 183 -10.23 -12.81 -7.68
C ASN A 183 -11.15 -11.69 -8.18
N ILE A 184 -11.99 -11.94 -9.19
CA ILE A 184 -12.84 -10.91 -9.78
C ILE A 184 -13.78 -10.25 -8.77
N ASP A 185 -14.28 -11.00 -7.78
CA ASP A 185 -15.19 -10.47 -6.77
C ASP A 185 -14.43 -9.58 -5.79
N ASP A 186 -13.22 -9.97 -5.39
CA ASP A 186 -12.36 -9.11 -4.56
C ASP A 186 -11.90 -7.87 -5.32
N PHE A 187 -11.55 -8.02 -6.61
CA PHE A 187 -11.26 -6.89 -7.48
C PHE A 187 -12.45 -5.93 -7.55
N LYS A 188 -13.67 -6.46 -7.69
CA LYS A 188 -14.88 -5.64 -7.74
C LYS A 188 -15.16 -4.92 -6.43
N LYS A 189 -14.99 -5.61 -5.31
CA LYS A 189 -15.12 -5.05 -3.96
C LYS A 189 -14.14 -3.91 -3.74
N ILE A 190 -12.83 -4.14 -3.89
CA ILE A 190 -11.79 -3.13 -3.62
C ILE A 190 -11.89 -1.92 -4.55
N THR A 191 -12.36 -2.11 -5.79
CA THR A 191 -12.52 -1.01 -6.75
C THR A 191 -13.86 -0.29 -6.65
N ASP A 192 -14.78 -0.71 -5.77
CA ASP A 192 -16.14 -0.18 -5.65
C ASP A 192 -17.03 -0.36 -6.90
N THR A 193 -17.11 -1.60 -7.38
CA THR A 193 -17.68 -1.89 -8.70
C THR A 193 -18.61 -3.10 -8.76
N LEU A 194 -18.84 -3.74 -7.62
CA LEU A 194 -19.65 -4.96 -7.47
C LEU A 194 -21.05 -4.82 -8.10
N ASP A 195 -21.76 -3.72 -7.78
CA ASP A 195 -23.15 -3.53 -8.18
C ASP A 195 -23.35 -2.62 -9.40
N LYS A 196 -22.30 -1.91 -9.82
CA LYS A 196 -22.43 -0.84 -10.80
C LYS A 196 -22.50 -1.36 -12.24
N TYR A 197 -22.10 -2.62 -12.49
CA TYR A 197 -21.90 -3.09 -13.86
C TYR A 197 -22.00 -4.62 -14.01
N THR A 198 -23.02 -5.07 -14.72
CA THR A 198 -23.46 -6.48 -14.69
C THR A 198 -22.96 -7.36 -15.85
N THR A 199 -22.55 -6.81 -17.01
CA THR A 199 -22.17 -7.66 -18.18
C THR A 199 -21.02 -7.14 -19.07
N THR A 200 -20.87 -5.84 -19.31
CA THR A 200 -19.84 -5.27 -20.22
C THR A 200 -18.55 -4.85 -19.51
N TYR A 201 -18.36 -5.32 -18.27
CA TYR A 201 -17.74 -4.48 -17.27
C TYR A 201 -16.22 -4.42 -17.27
N ALA A 202 -15.59 -5.58 -17.20
CA ALA A 202 -14.15 -5.66 -16.98
C ALA A 202 -13.40 -4.93 -18.10
N THR A 203 -13.74 -5.16 -19.37
CA THR A 203 -12.94 -4.60 -20.46
C THR A 203 -12.96 -3.07 -20.52
N MET A 204 -14.09 -2.41 -20.25
CA MET A 204 -14.16 -0.94 -20.30
C MET A 204 -13.50 -0.29 -19.10
N VAL A 205 -13.71 -0.83 -17.89
CA VAL A 205 -13.10 -0.25 -16.69
C VAL A 205 -11.61 -0.55 -16.61
N LEU A 206 -11.17 -1.76 -16.95
CA LEU A 206 -9.74 -2.07 -16.98
C LEU A 206 -9.02 -1.16 -18.00
N LYS A 207 -9.55 -0.99 -19.22
CA LYS A 207 -8.98 -0.04 -20.20
C LYS A 207 -8.97 1.40 -19.70
N LYS A 208 -10.04 1.84 -19.04
CA LYS A 208 -10.10 3.20 -18.48
C LYS A 208 -9.04 3.39 -17.38
N ILE A 209 -8.82 2.37 -16.54
CA ILE A 209 -7.76 2.39 -15.52
C ILE A 209 -6.38 2.48 -16.20
N GLU A 210 -6.12 1.60 -17.18
CA GLU A 210 -4.87 1.58 -17.95
C GLU A 210 -4.58 2.96 -18.57
N ASN A 211 -5.53 3.54 -19.29
CA ASN A 211 -5.35 4.85 -19.94
C ASN A 211 -5.00 5.93 -18.91
N ILE A 212 -5.76 6.03 -17.81
CA ILE A 212 -5.53 7.06 -16.79
C ILE A 212 -4.13 6.93 -16.19
N LEU A 213 -3.69 5.71 -15.88
CA LEU A 213 -2.41 5.48 -15.19
C LEU A 213 -1.20 5.56 -16.14
N ASN A 214 -1.35 5.04 -17.37
CA ASN A 214 -0.30 5.07 -18.38
C ASN A 214 -0.02 6.49 -18.89
N GLU A 215 -1.06 7.29 -19.13
CA GLU A 215 -0.92 8.62 -19.71
C GLU A 215 -0.41 9.66 -18.69
N ASN A 216 -0.77 9.52 -17.42
CA ASN A 216 -0.59 10.61 -16.44
C ASN A 216 0.47 10.35 -15.37
N TYR A 217 0.97 9.12 -15.20
CA TYR A 217 1.80 8.76 -14.04
C TYR A 217 3.12 8.05 -14.40
N ASN A 218 3.51 8.03 -15.68
CA ASN A 218 4.74 7.39 -16.17
C ASN A 218 4.91 5.95 -15.65
N ILE A 219 3.81 5.20 -15.63
CA ILE A 219 3.75 3.78 -15.29
C ILE A 219 3.36 3.04 -16.55
N THR A 220 3.97 1.90 -16.83
CA THR A 220 3.47 0.99 -17.86
C THR A 220 2.61 -0.07 -17.18
N LEU A 221 1.30 0.09 -17.21
CA LEU A 221 0.30 -0.79 -16.62
C LEU A 221 -0.47 -1.57 -17.68
N LYS A 222 -0.66 -2.86 -17.41
CA LYS A 222 -1.56 -3.75 -18.14
C LYS A 222 -2.40 -4.57 -17.17
N LEU A 223 -3.71 -4.58 -17.40
CA LEU A 223 -4.72 -5.29 -16.65
C LEU A 223 -5.35 -6.37 -17.54
N THR A 224 -5.10 -7.64 -17.24
CA THR A 224 -5.58 -8.77 -18.05
C THR A 224 -6.67 -9.54 -17.30
N SER A 225 -7.82 -9.73 -17.93
CA SER A 225 -8.87 -10.62 -17.40
C SER A 225 -8.53 -12.07 -17.65
N ILE A 226 -8.49 -12.88 -16.59
CA ILE A 226 -8.32 -14.34 -16.64
C ILE A 226 -9.71 -14.97 -16.67
N LYS A 227 -9.91 -15.94 -17.56
CA LYS A 227 -11.21 -16.59 -17.78
C LYS A 227 -11.14 -18.10 -17.58
N GLN A 228 -12.20 -18.66 -17.03
CA GLN A 228 -12.51 -20.09 -17.09
C GLN A 228 -13.78 -20.26 -17.94
N GLY A 229 -13.61 -20.77 -19.16
CA GLY A 229 -14.66 -20.76 -20.17
C GLY A 229 -15.07 -19.33 -20.53
N ARG A 230 -16.35 -18.99 -20.30
CA ARG A 230 -16.91 -17.66 -20.59
C ARG A 230 -16.87 -16.69 -19.41
N VAL A 231 -16.52 -17.18 -18.21
CA VAL A 231 -16.58 -16.41 -16.97
C VAL A 231 -15.20 -15.83 -16.66
N ILE A 232 -15.14 -14.55 -16.33
CA ILE A 232 -13.91 -13.92 -15.80
C ILE A 232 -13.80 -14.34 -14.34
N THR A 233 -12.67 -14.93 -13.95
CA THR A 233 -12.44 -15.44 -12.60
C THR A 233 -11.45 -14.59 -11.81
N ALA A 234 -10.51 -13.94 -12.50
CA ALA A 234 -9.49 -13.12 -11.85
C ALA A 234 -8.99 -12.00 -12.77
N ILE A 235 -8.35 -11.01 -12.16
CA ILE A 235 -7.62 -9.93 -12.83
C ILE A 235 -6.13 -10.07 -12.52
N LYS A 236 -5.31 -10.06 -13.56
CA LYS A 236 -3.85 -9.98 -13.46
C LYS A 236 -3.42 -8.53 -13.66
N ILE A 237 -2.61 -8.02 -12.74
CA ILE A 237 -2.02 -6.69 -12.80
C ILE A 237 -0.53 -6.82 -13.14
N GLU A 238 -0.12 -6.22 -14.25
CA GLU A 238 1.27 -6.19 -14.68
C GLU A 238 1.72 -4.73 -14.79
N SER A 239 2.75 -4.35 -14.04
CA SER A 239 3.43 -3.07 -14.23
C SER A 239 4.95 -3.23 -14.26
N ASP A 240 5.60 -2.34 -14.99
CA ASP A 240 7.05 -2.13 -14.99
C ASP A 240 7.63 -1.91 -13.58
N LEU A 241 6.90 -1.25 -12.68
CA LEU A 241 7.28 -1.07 -11.28
C LEU A 241 7.27 -2.38 -10.47
N ASN A 242 6.39 -3.33 -10.84
CA ASN A 242 6.17 -4.59 -10.11
C ASN A 242 6.97 -5.77 -10.66
N ARG A 243 7.84 -5.52 -11.64
CA ARG A 243 8.77 -6.56 -12.09
C ARG A 243 9.75 -6.81 -10.96
N LYS A 244 9.93 -8.08 -10.58
CA LYS A 244 11.03 -8.51 -9.72
C LYS A 244 12.32 -7.97 -10.33
N LYS A 245 12.87 -6.90 -9.78
CA LYS A 245 14.20 -6.44 -10.16
C LYS A 245 15.13 -7.60 -9.79
N ALA A 246 15.80 -8.16 -10.78
CA ALA A 246 16.87 -9.11 -10.50
C ALA A 246 17.80 -8.43 -9.50
N LYS A 247 18.04 -9.07 -8.34
CA LYS A 247 18.95 -8.49 -7.34
C LYS A 247 20.28 -8.28 -8.04
N GLU A 248 20.69 -7.02 -8.15
CA GLU A 248 22.02 -6.68 -8.62
C GLU A 248 22.99 -7.05 -7.50
N VAL A 249 23.88 -7.98 -7.80
CA VAL A 249 24.83 -8.54 -6.84
C VAL A 249 26.22 -8.45 -7.42
N THR A 250 27.19 -8.12 -6.58
CA THR A 250 28.60 -8.18 -6.95
C THR A 250 29.06 -9.64 -6.99
N TYR A 251 30.14 -9.92 -7.71
CA TYR A 251 30.72 -11.26 -7.76
C TYR A 251 31.07 -11.80 -6.36
N GLU A 252 31.55 -10.93 -5.48
CA GLU A 252 31.92 -11.26 -4.10
C GLU A 252 30.71 -11.63 -3.24
N GLU A 253 29.57 -10.93 -3.38
CA GLU A 253 28.32 -11.27 -2.69
C GLU A 253 27.80 -12.65 -3.12
N ILE A 254 27.91 -12.96 -4.41
CA ILE A 254 27.50 -14.24 -4.98
C ILE A 254 28.40 -15.36 -4.46
N GLU A 255 29.71 -15.15 -4.45
CA GLU A 255 30.67 -16.13 -3.96
C GLU A 255 30.43 -16.43 -2.47
N ASN A 256 30.16 -15.40 -1.67
CA ASN A 256 29.84 -15.54 -0.25
C ASN A 256 28.51 -16.27 -0.01
N GLU A 257 27.47 -16.00 -0.80
CA GLU A 257 26.19 -16.70 -0.70
C GLU A 257 26.31 -18.16 -1.15
N TYR A 258 27.07 -18.42 -2.21
CA TYR A 258 27.32 -19.76 -2.71
C TYR A 258 28.15 -20.60 -1.72
N LYS A 259 29.15 -20.01 -1.05
CA LYS A 259 29.88 -20.65 0.06
C LYS A 259 28.95 -21.09 1.18
N LYS A 260 27.99 -20.26 1.57
CA LYS A 260 26.96 -20.62 2.57
C LYS A 260 26.10 -21.80 2.11
N TYR A 261 25.70 -21.82 0.83
CA TYR A 261 24.95 -22.92 0.24
C TYR A 261 25.75 -24.24 0.24
N LEU A 262 27.04 -24.19 -0.09
CA LEU A 262 27.93 -25.35 -0.05
C LEU A 262 28.05 -25.92 1.36
N ILE A 263 28.30 -25.06 2.36
CA ILE A 263 28.37 -25.45 3.76
C ILE A 263 27.07 -26.13 4.19
N ALA A 264 25.92 -25.56 3.85
CA ALA A 264 24.61 -26.13 4.17
C ALA A 264 24.36 -27.49 3.48
N GLY A 265 24.98 -27.73 2.32
CA GLY A 265 24.92 -29.00 1.58
C GLY A 265 26.02 -30.00 1.95
N GLY A 266 26.86 -29.72 2.95
CA GLY A 266 27.99 -30.59 3.34
C GLY A 266 29.14 -30.61 2.32
N LEU A 267 29.25 -29.59 1.48
CA LEU A 267 30.29 -29.44 0.46
C LEU A 267 31.38 -28.47 0.92
N ASP A 268 32.62 -28.70 0.49
CA ASP A 268 33.78 -27.87 0.84
C ASP A 268 33.68 -26.46 0.21
N PRO A 269 33.53 -25.39 1.01
CA PRO A 269 33.42 -24.02 0.51
C PRO A 269 34.73 -23.44 -0.04
N ASN A 270 35.88 -24.08 0.22
CA ASN A 270 37.20 -23.61 -0.21
C ASN A 270 37.64 -24.22 -1.55
N LYS A 271 36.88 -25.17 -2.08
CA LYS A 271 37.13 -25.72 -3.41
C LYS A 271 36.88 -24.63 -4.46
N LYS A 272 37.83 -24.42 -5.38
CA LYS A 272 37.63 -23.48 -6.49
C LYS A 272 36.56 -24.02 -7.44
N TYR A 273 35.40 -23.36 -7.51
CA TYR A 273 34.34 -23.70 -8.44
C TYR A 273 34.47 -22.89 -9.74
N PRO A 274 34.22 -23.49 -10.91
CA PRO A 274 34.25 -22.78 -12.18
C PRO A 274 33.26 -21.59 -12.20
N LYS A 275 33.64 -20.49 -12.86
CA LYS A 275 32.79 -19.31 -13.09
C LYS A 275 31.42 -19.68 -13.69
N ALA A 276 31.38 -20.71 -14.55
CA ALA A 276 30.15 -21.23 -15.13
C ALA A 276 29.17 -21.81 -14.08
N THR A 277 29.67 -22.41 -13.00
CA THR A 277 28.85 -22.95 -11.91
C THR A 277 28.20 -21.83 -11.10
N LEU A 278 28.95 -20.75 -10.83
CA LEU A 278 28.44 -19.53 -10.20
C LEU A 278 27.39 -18.84 -11.10
N LEU A 279 27.62 -18.75 -12.41
CA LEU A 279 26.63 -18.26 -13.38
C LEU A 279 25.35 -19.13 -13.42
N GLY A 280 25.50 -20.44 -13.30
CA GLY A 280 24.36 -21.36 -13.15
C GLY A 280 23.55 -21.11 -11.87
N TYR A 281 24.23 -20.81 -10.75
CA TYR A 281 23.58 -20.40 -9.49
C TYR A 281 22.84 -19.06 -9.63
N LEU A 282 23.43 -18.08 -10.32
CA LEU A 282 22.79 -16.79 -10.63
C LEU A 282 21.50 -16.93 -11.41
N ASN A 283 21.54 -17.74 -12.48
CA ASN A 283 20.36 -17.98 -13.31
C ASN A 283 19.24 -18.67 -12.53
N LYS A 284 19.58 -19.62 -11.63
CA LYS A 284 18.60 -20.25 -10.74
C LYS A 284 17.99 -19.28 -9.72
N LYS A 285 18.78 -18.33 -9.20
CA LYS A 285 18.34 -17.33 -8.22
C LYS A 285 17.77 -16.05 -8.85
N LYS A 286 17.80 -15.92 -10.18
CA LYS A 286 17.39 -14.74 -10.95
C LYS A 286 18.14 -13.47 -10.51
N TYR A 287 19.44 -13.60 -10.26
CA TYR A 287 20.33 -12.47 -9.95
C TYR A 287 20.90 -11.87 -11.24
N LYS A 288 21.22 -10.57 -11.19
CA LYS A 288 21.93 -9.87 -12.26
C LYS A 288 23.29 -9.43 -11.73
N LEU A 289 24.37 -9.69 -12.46
CA LEU A 289 25.69 -9.18 -12.10
C LEU A 289 25.70 -7.67 -12.29
N LYS A 290 26.21 -6.95 -11.29
CA LYS A 290 26.56 -5.54 -11.42
C LYS A 290 27.91 -5.45 -12.13
N ASP A 291 27.96 -4.72 -13.24
CA ASP A 291 29.20 -4.49 -14.00
C ASP A 291 30.27 -3.77 -13.17
#